data_AF-A0A7V0WM46-F1
#
_entry.id   AF-A0A7V0WM46-F1
#
_cell.length_a   1.000
_cell.length_b   1.000
_cell.length_c   1.000
_cell.angle_alpha   90.00
_cell.angle_beta   90.00
_cell.angle_gamma   90.00
#
_symmetry.space_group_name_H-M   'P 1'
#
loop_
_entity.id
_entity.type
_entity.pdbx_description
1 polymer ?
#
loop_
_entity_poly.entity_id
_entity_poly.type
_entity_poly.pdbx_seq_one_letter_code
_entity_poly.pdbx_strand_id
1 'polypeptide(L)'
;MLQFEIKRFVKLDLFGLDASFTNSSLFMVIAVFLISLLTIWGMRGRALVPTRMQSVAEISYEFVANMVRDNVGSAGQKYFP
;
A
#
# COMPACT_ATOMS: atom_id res chain seq x y z
N MET A 1 21.75 -17.44 8.48
CA MET A 1 20.94 -16.29 8.01
C MET A 1 20.25 -16.64 6.67
N LEU A 2 19.36 -17.65 6.64
CA LEU A 2 18.70 -18.10 5.39
C LEU A 2 17.38 -17.37 5.10
N GLN A 3 16.75 -16.76 6.11
CA GLN A 3 15.43 -16.13 5.99
C GLN A 3 15.40 -14.92 5.05
N PHE A 4 16.49 -14.18 4.93
CA PHE A 4 16.57 -12.94 4.13
C PHE A 4 17.31 -13.13 2.80
N GLU A 5 17.55 -14.39 2.39
CA GLU A 5 18.15 -14.67 1.10
C GLU A 5 17.17 -14.33 -0.03
N ILE A 6 17.64 -13.55 -1.01
CA ILE A 6 16.84 -13.20 -2.19
C ILE A 6 16.99 -14.32 -3.23
N LYS A 7 15.88 -15.00 -3.51
CA LYS A 7 15.81 -16.07 -4.50
C LYS A 7 15.15 -15.54 -5.77
N ARG A 8 15.80 -15.76 -6.92
CA ARG A 8 15.24 -15.48 -8.25
C ARG A 8 14.35 -16.64 -8.66
N PHE A 9 13.10 -16.36 -8.98
CA PHE A 9 12.14 -17.33 -9.48
C PHE A 9 12.10 -17.33 -11.01
N VAL A 10 12.02 -16.15 -11.61
CA VAL A 10 12.00 -15.97 -13.06
C VAL A 10 13.10 -14.99 -13.44
N LYS A 11 14.06 -15.45 -14.25
CA LYS A 11 15.13 -14.58 -14.74
C LYS A 11 14.61 -13.74 -15.90
N LEU A 12 14.70 -12.42 -15.77
CA LEU A 12 14.31 -11.48 -16.80
C LEU A 12 15.46 -10.49 -16.95
N ASP A 13 16.07 -10.48 -18.13
CA ASP A 13 17.06 -9.49 -18.51
C ASP A 13 16.42 -8.59 -19.57
N LEU A 14 16.23 -7.32 -19.21
CA LEU A 14 15.63 -6.32 -20.08
C LEU A 14 16.65 -5.23 -20.34
N PHE A 15 17.12 -5.13 -21.59
CA PHE A 15 18.09 -4.11 -22.01
C PHE A 15 19.39 -4.09 -21.16
N GLY A 16 19.82 -5.23 -20.62
CA GLY A 16 20.98 -5.36 -19.74
C GLY A 16 20.70 -5.09 -18.26
N LEU A 17 19.43 -4.92 -17.87
CA LEU A 17 18.98 -4.78 -16.49
C LEU A 17 18.39 -6.09 -15.96
N ASP A 18 18.86 -6.54 -14.80
CA ASP A 18 18.30 -7.70 -14.08
C ASP A 18 16.94 -7.33 -13.47
N ALA A 19 15.88 -7.53 -14.26
CA ALA A 19 14.48 -7.36 -13.88
C ALA A 19 13.86 -8.68 -13.37
N SER A 20 14.68 -9.63 -12.91
CA SER A 20 14.22 -10.94 -12.45
C SER A 20 13.14 -10.84 -11.38
N PHE A 21 12.11 -11.67 -11.49
CA PHE A 21 11.11 -11.81 -10.46
C PHE A 21 11.66 -12.63 -9.29
N THR A 22 11.68 -12.04 -8.09
CA THR A 22 12.27 -12.64 -6.88
C THR A 22 11.24 -12.86 -5.79
N ASN A 23 11.64 -13.50 -4.68
CA ASN A 23 10.80 -13.59 -3.49
C ASN A 23 10.38 -12.20 -2.96
N SER A 24 11.26 -11.20 -2.98
CA SER A 24 10.93 -9.84 -2.54
C SER A 24 9.95 -9.20 -3.52
N SER A 25 10.13 -9.39 -4.83
CA SER A 25 9.15 -8.97 -5.85
C SER A 25 7.77 -9.58 -5.61
N LEU A 26 7.70 -10.87 -5.27
CA LEU A 26 6.45 -11.54 -4.93
C LEU A 26 5.76 -10.91 -3.72
N PHE A 27 6.50 -10.65 -2.64
CA PHE A 27 5.93 -10.00 -1.46
C PHE A 27 5.50 -8.55 -1.73
N MET A 28 6.21 -7.82 -2.58
CA MET A 28 5.79 -6.48 -3.03
C MET A 28 4.45 -6.55 -3.79
N VAL A 29 4.27 -7.52 -4.70
CA VAL A 29 2.99 -7.73 -5.40
C VAL A 29 1.87 -8.09 -4.43
N ILE A 30 2.13 -8.99 -3.48
CA ILE A 30 1.15 -9.36 -2.43
C ILE A 30 0.76 -8.13 -1.61
N ALA A 31 1.72 -7.30 -1.20
CA ALA A 31 1.46 -6.08 -0.44
C ALA A 31 0.56 -5.11 -1.23
N VAL A 32 0.91 -4.82 -2.48
CA VAL A 32 0.11 -3.93 -3.35
C VAL A 32 -1.30 -4.50 -3.54
N PHE A 33 -1.44 -5.80 -3.78
CA PHE A 33 -2.73 -6.45 -3.93
C PHE A 33 -3.59 -6.33 -2.67
N LEU A 34 -3.04 -6.63 -1.49
CA LEU A 34 -3.77 -6.55 -0.22
C LEU A 34 -4.16 -5.12 0.14
N ILE A 35 -3.26 -4.15 -0.05
CA ILE A 35 -3.53 -2.73 0.18
C ILE A 35 -4.64 -2.27 -0.76
N SER A 36 -4.53 -2.57 -2.05
CA SER A 36 -5.55 -2.20 -3.05
C SER A 36 -6.89 -2.84 -2.75
N LEU A 37 -6.91 -4.11 -2.34
CA LEU A 37 -8.14 -4.80 -1.97
C LEU A 37 -8.81 -4.12 -0.77
N LEU A 38 -8.04 -3.80 0.28
CA LEU A 38 -8.54 -3.12 1.47
C LEU A 38 -9.11 -1.74 1.12
N THR A 39 -8.37 -0.93 0.36
CA THR A 39 -8.78 0.46 0.06
C THR A 39 -9.94 0.51 -0.91
N ILE A 40 -9.87 -0.22 -2.03
CA ILE A 40 -10.91 -0.21 -3.08
C ILE A 40 -12.19 -0.83 -2.54
N TRP A 41 -12.11 -1.95 -1.83
CA TRP A 41 -13.30 -2.63 -1.30
C TRP A 41 -13.86 -1.89 -0.08
N GLY A 42 -13.00 -1.44 0.84
CA GLY A 42 -13.40 -0.71 2.05
C GLY A 42 -14.13 0.59 1.73
N MET A 43 -13.69 1.32 0.70
CA MET A 43 -14.32 2.58 0.28
C MET A 43 -15.46 2.41 -0.75
N ARG A 44 -15.83 1.17 -1.13
CA ARG A 44 -16.84 0.94 -2.17
C ARG A 44 -18.26 1.29 -1.73
N GLY A 45 -18.54 1.20 -0.43
CA GLY A 45 -19.85 1.52 0.15
C GLY A 45 -19.92 2.99 0.56
N ARG A 46 -20.93 3.73 0.07
CA ARG A 46 -21.28 5.08 0.57
C ARG A 46 -22.40 5.00 1.61
N ALA A 47 -22.24 4.08 2.57
CA ALA A 47 -23.24 3.91 3.61
C ALA A 47 -23.18 5.09 4.58
N LEU A 48 -24.34 5.60 5.01
CA LEU A 48 -24.42 6.68 6.00
C LEU A 48 -23.94 6.23 7.38
N VAL A 49 -24.15 4.95 7.71
CA VAL A 49 -23.51 4.28 8.84
C VAL A 49 -22.44 3.34 8.28
N PRO A 50 -21.15 3.59 8.56
CA PRO A 50 -20.07 2.84 7.93
C PRO A 50 -20.05 1.38 8.38
N THR A 51 -19.74 0.50 7.43
CA THR A 51 -19.48 -0.91 7.75
C THR A 51 -18.10 -1.09 8.37
N ARG A 52 -17.84 -2.23 9.00
CA ARG A 52 -16.54 -2.50 9.64
C ARG A 52 -15.34 -2.29 8.70
N MET A 53 -15.44 -2.73 7.45
CA MET A 53 -14.36 -2.59 6.47
C MET A 53 -14.18 -1.14 6.02
N GLN A 54 -15.27 -0.40 5.89
CA GLN A 54 -15.24 1.03 5.59
C GLN A 54 -14.58 1.80 6.74
N SER A 55 -14.96 1.52 7.99
CA SER A 55 -14.36 2.18 9.16
C SER A 55 -12.85 1.92 9.26
N VAL A 56 -12.37 0.71 8.96
CA VAL A 56 -10.93 0.43 8.96
C VAL A 56 -10.20 1.31 7.94
N ALA A 57 -10.75 1.47 6.73
CA ALA A 57 -10.16 2.31 5.71
C ALA A 57 -10.23 3.80 6.07
N GLU A 58 -11.38 4.29 6.53
CA GLU A 58 -11.61 5.69 6.91
C GLU A 58 -10.74 6.12 8.08
N ILE A 59 -10.69 5.34 9.16
CA ILE A 59 -9.86 5.65 10.33
C ILE A 59 -8.38 5.66 9.95
N SER A 60 -7.93 4.73 9.11
CA SER A 60 -6.53 4.70 8.64
C SER A 60 -6.19 5.95 7.83
N TYR A 61 -7.09 6.38 6.94
CA TYR A 61 -6.90 7.59 6.13
C TYR A 61 -6.87 8.84 7.01
N GLU A 62 -7.86 9.02 7.90
CA GLU A 62 -7.94 10.16 8.81
C GLU A 62 -6.73 10.23 9.74
N PHE A 63 -6.25 9.09 10.23
CA PHE A 63 -5.06 9.03 11.07
C PHE A 63 -3.83 9.61 10.35
N VAL A 64 -3.58 9.23 9.10
CA VAL A 64 -2.44 9.76 8.34
C VAL A 64 -2.66 11.22 7.95
N ALA A 65 -3.88 11.59 7.54
CA ALA A 65 -4.22 12.97 7.19
C ALA A 65 -4.04 13.93 8.38
N ASN A 66 -4.46 13.51 9.58
CA ASN A 66 -4.27 14.26 10.81
C ASN A 66 -2.79 14.33 11.20
N MET A 67 -2.05 13.22 11.10
CA MET A 67 -0.60 13.23 11.34
C MET A 67 0.13 14.23 10.42
N VAL A 68 -0.20 14.26 9.13
CA VAL A 68 0.37 15.23 8.19
C VAL A 68 0.01 16.66 8.59
N ARG A 69 -1.26 16.91 8.94
CA ARG A 69 -1.73 18.22 9.38
C ARG A 69 -1.03 18.68 10.66
N ASP A 70 -0.84 17.78 11.62
CA ASP A 70 -0.26 18.11 12.92
C ASP A 70 1.24 18.38 12.82
N ASN A 71 1.95 17.71 11.90
CA ASN A 71 3.39 17.89 11.72
C ASN A 71 3.76 19.05 10.77
N VAL A 72 2.96 19.29 9.71
CA VAL A 72 3.34 20.20 8.60
C VAL A 72 2.30 21.32 8.39
N GLY A 73 1.19 21.31 9.14
CA GLY A 73 0.11 22.26 9.01
C GLY A 73 -0.79 21.99 7.79
N SER A 74 -1.77 22.87 7.58
CA SER A 74 -2.76 22.74 6.49
C SER A 74 -2.13 22.77 5.09
N ALA A 75 -1.02 23.50 4.92
CA ALA A 75 -0.28 23.55 3.66
C ALA A 75 0.31 22.19 3.23
N GLY A 76 0.52 21.26 4.18
CA GLY A 76 0.99 19.90 3.91
C GLY A 76 -0.05 19.02 3.23
N GLN A 77 -1.35 19.32 3.36
CA GLN A 77 -2.41 18.48 2.80
C GLN A 77 -2.39 18.41 1.27
N LYS A 78 -1.83 19.41 0.58
CA LYS A 78 -1.70 19.37 -0.89
C LYS A 78 -0.77 18.25 -1.41
N TYR A 79 0.05 17.67 -0.54
CA TYR A 79 0.93 16.55 -0.85
C TYR A 79 0.37 15.21 -0.35
N PHE A 80 -0.77 15.24 0.33
CA PHE A 80 -1.46 14.05 0.77
C PHE A 80 -2.39 13.57 -0.37
N PRO A 81 -2.19 12.36 -0.90
CA PRO A 81 -2.94 11.85 -2.05
C PRO A 81 -4.39 11.48 -1.73
#